data_AF-A0A965K904-F1
#
_entry.id   AF-A0A965K904-F1
#
_cell.length_a   1.000
_cell.length_b   1.000
_cell.length_c   1.000
_cell.angle_alpha   90.00
_cell.angle_beta   90.00
_cell.angle_gamma   90.00
#
_symmetry.space_group_name_H-M   'P 1'
#
loop_
_entity.id
_entity.type
_entity.pdbx_description
1 polymer ?
#
loop_
_entity_poly.entity_id
_entity_poly.type
_entity_poly.pdbx_seq_one_letter_code
_entity_poly.pdbx_strand_id
1 'polypeptide(L)' 'RNLAMQLGVTSIPALFLFKNGQVVDKMVGARPKGDIAAFIKKHS' A
#
# COMPACT_ATOMS: atom_id res chain seq x y z
N ARG A 1 2.64 -17.04 11.62
CA ARG A 1 3.49 -16.47 10.53
C ARG A 1 3.10 -15.00 10.40
N ASN A 2 4.06 -14.06 10.40
CA ASN A 2 3.75 -12.63 10.52
C ASN A 2 3.37 -12.05 9.15
N LEU A 3 2.13 -11.55 9.00
CA LEU A 3 1.60 -10.98 7.76
C LEU A 3 2.49 -9.86 7.20
N ALA A 4 3.00 -8.99 8.07
CA ALA A 4 3.91 -7.91 7.70
C ALA A 4 5.17 -8.42 6.99
N MET A 5 5.76 -9.53 7.44
CA MET A 5 6.90 -10.15 6.77
C MET A 5 6.51 -10.76 5.42
N GLN A 6 5.33 -11.37 5.32
CA GLN A 6 4.83 -11.94 4.06
C GLN A 6 4.54 -10.87 3.00
N LEU A 7 4.11 -9.68 3.42
CA LEU A 7 3.89 -8.52 2.55
C LEU A 7 5.17 -7.69 2.31
N GLY A 8 6.30 -8.07 2.91
CA GLY A 8 7.58 -7.37 2.75
C GLY A 8 7.60 -5.97 3.37
N VAL A 9 6.92 -5.76 4.50
CA VAL A 9 6.95 -4.50 5.25
C VAL A 9 8.32 -4.34 5.93
N THR A 10 9.11 -3.38 5.44
CA THR A 10 10.45 -3.06 6.01
C THR A 10 10.46 -1.77 6.83
N SER A 11 9.50 -0.88 6.62
CA SER A 11 9.37 0.41 7.33
C SER A 11 7.91 0.82 7.41
N ILE A 12 7.58 1.65 8.41
CA ILE A 12 6.22 2.16 8.66
C ILE A 12 6.19 3.70 8.57
N PRO A 13 5.07 4.30 8.15
CA PRO A 13 3.83 3.66 7.68
C PRO A 13 3.96 3.04 6.27
N ALA A 14 3.20 1.98 6.01
CA ALA A 14 3.12 1.33 4.70
C ALA A 14 1.66 1.02 4.34
N LEU A 15 1.27 1.33 3.11
CA LEU A 15 -0.05 1.09 2.53
C LEU A 15 0.07 0.09 1.40
N PHE A 16 -0.86 -0.86 1.32
CA PHE A 16 -0.93 -1.86 0.25
C PHE A 16 -2.31 -1.80 -0.39
N LEU A 17 -2.34 -1.77 -1.72
CA LEU A 17 -3.58 -1.81 -2.47
C LEU A 17 -3.82 -3.22 -2.98
N PHE A 18 -4.98 -3.78 -2.65
CA PHE A 18 -5.40 -5.10 -3.09
C PHE A 18 -6.53 -4.98 -4.10
N LYS A 19 -6.45 -5.74 -5.19
CA LYS A 19 -7.54 -5.90 -6.18
C LYS A 19 -7.65 -7.39 -6.50
N ASN A 20 -8.85 -7.94 -6.43
CA ASN A 20 -9.11 -9.37 -6.68
C ASN A 20 -8.21 -10.33 -5.86
N GLY A 21 -7.90 -9.97 -4.60
CA GLY A 21 -7.06 -10.79 -3.72
C GLY A 21 -5.55 -10.71 -3.99
N GLN A 22 -5.10 -9.87 -4.93
CA GLN A 22 -3.69 -9.67 -5.25
C GLN A 22 -3.24 -8.25 -4.90
N VAL A 23 -2.00 -8.10 -4.44
CA VAL A 23 -1.38 -6.77 -4.24
C VAL A 23 -1.08 -6.17 -5.60
N VAL A 24 -1.69 -5.02 -5.90
CA VAL A 24 -1.50 -4.31 -7.18
C VAL A 24 -0.57 -3.11 -7.06
N ASP A 25 -0.45 -2.51 -5.87
CA ASP A 25 0.51 -1.43 -5.63
C ASP A 25 0.82 -1.30 -4.12
N LYS A 26 1.93 -0.64 -3.77
CA LYS A 26 2.34 -0.36 -2.39
C LYS A 26 2.93 1.05 -2.26
N MET A 27 2.68 1.68 -1.13
CA MET A 27 3.20 3.00 -0.79
C MET A 27 3.86 2.93 0.60
N VAL A 28 5.09 3.44 0.71
CA VAL A 28 5.87 3.46 1.96
C VAL A 28 6.18 4.90 2.35
N GLY A 29 6.11 5.18 3.64
CA GLY A 29 6.30 6.50 4.23
C GLY A 29 5.01 7.32 4.31
N ALA A 30 5.03 8.36 5.14
CA ALA A 30 3.91 9.28 5.28
C ALA A 30 3.78 10.14 4.02
N ARG A 31 2.55 10.30 3.51
CA ARG A 31 2.23 11.11 2.33
C ARG A 31 0.99 11.99 2.61
N PRO A 32 0.88 13.17 1.99
CA PRO A 32 -0.32 13.99 2.06
C PRO A 32 -1.57 13.26 1.54
N LYS A 33 -2.75 13.73 1.97
CA LYS A 33 -4.04 13.17 1.53
C LYS A 33 -4.21 13.14 0.00
N GLY A 34 -3.73 14.17 -0.69
CA GLY A 34 -3.81 14.27 -2.15
C GLY A 34 -3.09 13.11 -2.86
N ASP A 35 -1.89 12.78 -2.39
CA ASP A 35 -1.08 11.67 -2.93
C ASP A 35 -1.75 10.31 -2.70
N ILE A 36 -2.34 10.10 -1.51
CA ILE A 36 -3.06 8.86 -1.18
C ILE A 36 -4.31 8.73 -2.06
N ALA A 37 -5.05 9.81 -2.27
CA ALA A 37 -6.22 9.81 -3.16
C ALA A 37 -5.84 9.51 -4.61
N ALA A 38 -4.76 10.13 -5.11
CA ALA A 38 -4.23 9.86 -6.44
C ALA A 38 -3.77 8.40 -6.60
N PHE A 39 -3.11 7.85 -5.57
CA PHE A 39 -2.69 6.45 -5.51
C PHE A 39 -3.84 5.46 -5.66
N ILE A 40 -4.96 5.71 -4.96
CA ILE A 40 -6.18 4.89 -5.08
C ILE A 40 -6.80 5.08 -6.49
N LYS A 41 -6.90 6.31 -6.96
CA LYS A 41 -7.52 6.65 -8.26
C LYS A 41 -6.79 6.00 -9.44
N LYS A 42 -5.47 5.85 -9.38
CA LYS A 42 -4.66 5.16 -10.41
C LYS A 42 -5.13 3.72 -10.70
N HIS A 43 -5.84 3.08 -9.75
CA HIS A 43 -6.22 1.66 -9.84
C HIS A 43 -7.74 1.43 -9.75
N SER A 44 -8.53 2.50 -9.78
CA SER A 44 -9.99 2.45 -9.87
C SER A 44 -10.42 1.76 -11.15
#